data_AF-A0A2P9GYM5-F1
#
_entry.id   AF-A0A2P9GYM5-F1
#
_cell.length_a   1.000
_cell.length_b   1.000
_cell.length_c   1.000
_cell.angle_alpha   90.00
_cell.angle_beta   90.00
_cell.angle_gamma   90.00
#
_symmetry.space_group_name_H-M   'P 1'
#
loop_
_entity.id
_entity.type
_entity.pdbx_description
1 polymer ?
#
loop_
_entity_poly.entity_id
_entity_poly.type
_entity_poly.pdbx_seq_one_letter_code
_entity_poly.pdbx_strand_id
1 'polypeptide(L)'
;MQKKIAAPSVKLQLAATRMLFDWLVVGQVLPVNPANSVKGPKHVVKKGKTSVLSAVEARELLDSIDTSFPIGLRDRALNGVFAKRRKA
;
A
#
# COMPACT_ATOMS: atom_id res chain seq x y z
N MET A 1 5.69 30.09 2.99
CA MET A 1 6.04 29.18 1.87
C MET A 1 5.35 27.83 2.08
N GLN A 2 4.39 27.42 1.24
CA GLN A 2 3.84 26.06 1.29
C GLN A 2 4.81 25.07 0.63
N LYS A 3 5.28 24.06 1.37
CA LYS A 3 6.03 22.94 0.78
C LYS A 3 5.11 22.17 -0.18
N LYS A 4 5.53 21.99 -1.44
CA LYS A 4 4.84 21.11 -2.39
C LYS A 4 5.06 19.65 -1.98
N ILE A 5 4.10 19.08 -1.27
CA ILE A 5 4.06 17.65 -0.89
C ILE A 5 3.15 16.90 -1.89
N ALA A 6 3.52 15.68 -2.26
CA ALA A 6 2.71 14.86 -3.15
C ALA A 6 1.32 14.55 -2.54
N ALA A 7 0.26 14.56 -3.34
CA ALA A 7 -1.11 14.31 -2.88
C ALA A 7 -1.28 13.00 -2.06
N PRO A 8 -0.63 11.87 -2.41
CA PRO A 8 -0.67 10.66 -1.58
C PRO A 8 -0.09 10.88 -0.18
N SER A 9 1.02 11.60 -0.08
CA SER A 9 1.69 11.89 1.19
C SER A 9 0.82 12.78 2.09
N VAL A 10 0.13 13.77 1.51
CA VAL A 10 -0.85 14.59 2.26
C VAL A 10 -2.01 13.73 2.79
N LYS A 11 -2.50 12.79 1.98
CA LYS A 11 -3.55 11.85 2.40
C LYS A 11 -3.08 10.93 3.53
N LEU A 12 -1.84 10.44 3.46
CA LEU A 12 -1.23 9.61 4.52
C LEU A 12 -1.11 10.38 5.84
N GLN A 13 -0.59 11.61 5.80
CA GLN A 13 -0.47 12.46 6.98
C GLN A 13 -1.84 12.75 7.62
N LEU A 14 -2.85 13.09 6.80
CA LEU A 14 -4.20 13.31 7.30
C LEU A 14 -4.80 12.05 7.93
N ALA A 15 -4.54 10.86 7.37
CA ALA A 15 -4.98 9.61 7.98
C ALA A 15 -4.32 9.38 9.34
N ALA A 16 -3.01 9.63 9.46
CA ALA A 16 -2.29 9.51 10.73
C ALA A 16 -2.84 10.47 11.79
N THR A 17 -3.09 11.74 11.42
CA THR A 17 -3.71 12.73 12.33
C THR A 17 -5.09 12.28 12.79
N ARG A 18 -5.94 11.76 11.88
CA ARG A 18 -7.25 11.24 12.27
C ARG A 18 -7.13 10.09 13.25
N MET A 19 -6.28 9.11 12.96
CA MET A 19 -6.09 7.93 13.82
C MET A 19 -5.59 8.30 15.22
N LEU A 20 -4.69 9.29 15.32
CA LEU A 20 -4.26 9.81 16.61
C LEU A 20 -5.45 10.37 17.42
N PHE A 21 -6.27 11.19 16.78
CA PHE A 21 -7.43 11.78 17.46
C PHE A 21 -8.52 10.76 17.75
N ASP A 22 -8.73 9.76 16.90
CA ASP A 22 -9.62 8.63 17.17
C ASP A 22 -9.16 7.88 18.43
N TRP A 23 -7.85 7.63 18.57
CA TRP A 23 -7.29 7.00 19.76
C TRP A 23 -7.50 7.86 21.02
N LEU A 24 -7.33 9.18 20.93
CA LEU A 24 -7.59 10.11 22.05
C LEU A 24 -9.07 10.16 22.44
N VAL A 25 -9.99 10.00 21.48
CA VAL A 25 -11.42 9.90 21.76
C VAL A 25 -11.75 8.59 22.46
N VAL A 26 -11.22 7.46 21.99
CA VAL A 26 -11.39 6.16 22.66
C VAL A 26 -10.85 6.21 24.10
N GLY A 27 -9.69 6.85 24.31
CA GLY A 27 -9.11 7.08 25.63
C GLY A 27 -9.83 8.12 26.50
N GLN A 28 -10.95 8.69 26.05
CA GLN A 28 -11.72 9.72 26.76
C GLN A 28 -10.94 11.01 27.07
N VAL A 29 -9.84 11.26 26.35
CA VAL A 29 -9.05 12.50 26.48
C VAL A 29 -9.71 13.64 25.71
N LEU A 30 -10.34 13.31 24.57
CA LEU A 30 -11.10 14.26 23.75
C LEU A 30 -12.54 13.78 23.55
N PRO A 31 -13.52 14.69 23.52
CA PRO A 31 -14.91 14.31 23.31
C PRO A 31 -15.20 13.93 21.84
N VAL A 32 -14.50 14.52 20.88
CA VAL A 32 -14.70 14.29 19.44
C VAL A 32 -13.39 14.44 18.66
N ASN A 33 -13.29 13.80 17.48
CA ASN A 33 -12.13 13.93 16.59
C ASN A 33 -12.26 15.20 15.72
N PRO A 34 -11.39 16.21 15.88
CA PRO A 34 -11.46 17.45 15.12
C PRO A 34 -11.09 17.30 13.63
N ALA A 35 -10.36 16.24 13.27
CA ALA A 35 -9.92 15.98 11.91
C ALA A 35 -10.97 15.26 11.04
N ASN A 36 -12.13 14.87 11.61
CA ASN A 36 -13.16 14.15 10.86
C ASN A 36 -13.70 14.94 9.66
N SER A 37 -14.00 16.22 9.86
CA SER A 37 -14.56 17.10 8.82
C SER A 37 -13.57 17.48 7.71
N VAL A 38 -12.27 17.21 7.89
CA VAL A 38 -11.22 17.70 6.98
C VAL A 38 -11.14 16.85 5.72
N LYS A 39 -11.56 17.36 4.57
CA LYS A 39 -11.49 16.61 3.31
C LYS A 39 -10.06 16.53 2.78
N GLY A 40 -9.52 15.32 2.66
CA GLY A 40 -8.21 15.08 2.05
C GLY A 40 -8.21 15.28 0.54
N PRO A 41 -7.05 15.49 -0.09
CA PRO A 41 -6.95 15.63 -1.55
C PRO A 41 -7.44 14.36 -2.25
N LYS A 42 -8.21 14.52 -3.34
CA LYS A 42 -8.66 13.41 -4.18
C LYS A 42 -7.48 12.91 -5.02
N HIS A 43 -6.85 11.84 -4.56
CA HIS A 43 -5.85 11.10 -5.35
C HIS A 43 -6.47 9.83 -5.91
N VAL A 44 -6.71 9.80 -7.22
CA VAL A 44 -7.20 8.63 -7.95
C VAL A 44 -6.12 8.18 -8.91
N VAL A 45 -5.60 6.97 -8.72
CA VAL A 45 -4.67 6.33 -9.64
C VAL A 45 -5.50 5.61 -10.70
N LYS A 46 -5.56 6.16 -11.93
CA LYS A 46 -6.35 5.57 -13.02
C LYS A 46 -5.75 4.27 -13.60
N LYS A 47 -4.45 4.03 -13.41
CA LYS A 47 -3.73 2.86 -13.93
C LYS A 47 -2.62 2.49 -12.94
N GLY A 48 -2.56 1.22 -12.52
CA GLY A 48 -1.41 0.72 -11.76
C GLY A 48 -0.14 0.90 -12.59
N LYS A 49 0.94 1.39 -11.97
CA LYS A 49 2.25 1.48 -12.65
C LYS A 49 2.87 0.09 -12.87
N THR A 50 2.52 -0.87 -12.02
CA THR A 50 2.94 -2.26 -12.14
C THR A 50 2.29 -2.85 -13.39
N SER A 51 3.09 -3.13 -14.41
CA SER A 51 2.65 -3.87 -15.58
C SER A 51 2.09 -5.22 -15.16
N VAL A 52 1.06 -5.68 -15.84
CA VAL A 52 0.55 -7.04 -15.67
C VAL A 52 1.49 -7.96 -16.44
N LEU A 53 2.20 -8.84 -15.73
CA LEU A 53 3.04 -9.86 -16.36
C LEU A 53 2.16 -10.92 -17.03
N SER A 54 2.57 -11.38 -18.21
CA SER A 54 2.05 -12.59 -18.82
C SER A 54 2.39 -13.82 -17.97
N ALA A 55 1.73 -14.95 -18.25
CA ALA A 55 2.04 -16.20 -17.54
C ALA A 55 3.50 -16.66 -17.75
N VAL A 56 4.09 -16.34 -18.90
CA VAL A 56 5.48 -16.68 -19.24
C VAL A 56 6.44 -15.78 -18.47
N GLU A 57 6.27 -14.47 -18.54
CA GLU A 57 7.12 -13.52 -17.80
C GLU A 57 7.05 -13.74 -16.29
N ALA A 58 5.87 -14.09 -15.76
CA ALA A 58 5.71 -14.44 -14.36
C ALA A 58 6.47 -15.73 -13.99
N ARG A 59 6.50 -16.73 -14.88
CA ARG A 59 7.27 -17.97 -14.70
C ARG A 59 8.76 -17.68 -14.68
N GLU A 60 9.25 -16.93 -15.68
CA GLU A 60 10.66 -16.53 -15.80
C GLU A 60 11.13 -15.78 -14.54
N LEU A 61 10.31 -14.86 -14.04
CA LEU A 61 10.61 -14.12 -12.81
C LEU A 61 10.74 -15.06 -11.61
N LEU A 62 9.83 -16.01 -11.44
CA LEU A 62 9.89 -16.96 -10.31
C LEU A 62 11.08 -17.90 -10.42
N ASP A 63 11.41 -18.35 -11.63
CA ASP A 63 12.54 -19.26 -11.89
C ASP A 63 13.90 -18.57 -11.72
N SER A 64 13.97 -17.23 -11.80
CA SER A 64 15.18 -16.43 -11.55
C SER A 64 15.61 -16.38 -10.07
N ILE A 65 14.75 -16.78 -9.13
CA ILE A 65 15.05 -16.73 -7.69
C ILE A 65 15.94 -17.92 -7.31
N ASP A 66 17.15 -17.69 -6.79
CA ASP A 66 18.05 -18.76 -6.34
C ASP A 66 17.43 -19.59 -5.22
N THR A 67 17.30 -20.90 -5.40
CA THR A 67 16.70 -21.83 -4.43
C THR A 67 17.70 -22.62 -3.61
N SER A 68 19.00 -22.30 -3.70
CA SER A 68 20.06 -22.98 -2.96
C SER A 68 19.98 -22.77 -1.44
N PHE A 69 19.23 -21.75 -1.02
CA PHE A 69 19.02 -21.41 0.38
C PHE A 69 17.52 -21.42 0.75
N PRO A 70 17.16 -21.72 2.01
CA PRO A 70 15.77 -21.70 2.48
C PRO A 70 15.05 -20.37 2.23
N ILE A 71 15.76 -19.25 2.25
CA ILE A 71 15.20 -17.93 1.96
C ILE A 71 14.67 -17.83 0.53
N GLY A 72 15.38 -18.40 -0.44
CA GLY A 72 15.00 -18.38 -1.84
C GLY A 72 13.79 -19.26 -2.14
N LEU A 73 13.74 -20.44 -1.50
CA LEU A 73 12.55 -21.31 -1.56
C LEU A 73 11.30 -20.61 -1.02
N ARG A 74 11.43 -19.92 0.13
CA ARG A 74 10.35 -19.14 0.73
C ARG A 74 9.91 -18.00 -0.18
N ASP A 75 10.85 -17.20 -0.68
CA ASP A 75 10.53 -16.01 -1.47
C ASP A 75 9.92 -16.38 -2.82
N ARG A 76 10.40 -17.46 -3.46
CA ARG A 76 9.77 -18.03 -4.67
C ARG A 76 8.35 -18.52 -4.40
N ALA A 77 8.12 -19.23 -3.30
CA ALA A 77 6.79 -19.70 -2.92
C ALA A 77 5.83 -18.53 -2.62
N LEU A 78 6.26 -17.55 -1.83
CA LEU A 78 5.46 -16.36 -1.50
C LEU A 78 5.12 -15.56 -2.75
N ASN A 79 6.11 -15.27 -3.60
CA ASN A 79 5.88 -14.56 -4.86
C ASN A 79 4.94 -15.34 -5.80
N GLY A 80 5.06 -16.67 -5.83
CA GLY A 80 4.16 -17.55 -6.58
C GLY A 80 2.70 -17.49 -6.11
N VAL A 81 2.47 -17.36 -4.80
CA VAL A 81 1.11 -17.17 -4.23
C VAL A 81 0.55 -15.79 -4.60
N PHE A 82 1.38 -14.76 -4.60
CA PHE A 82 0.94 -13.38 -4.92
C PHE A 82 0.86 -13.09 -6.42
N ALA A 83 1.45 -13.93 -7.27
CA ALA A 83 1.34 -13.86 -8.73
C ALA A 83 -0.13 -14.12 -9.15
N LYS A 84 -0.95 -13.07 -9.05
CA LYS A 84 -2.38 -13.11 -9.34
C LYS A 84 -2.58 -13.45 -10.82
N ARG A 85 -3.11 -14.63 -11.12
CA ARG A 85 -3.84 -14.87 -12.36
C ARG A 85 -5.12 -14.04 -12.31
N ARG A 86 -5.11 -12.81 -12.82
CA ARG A 86 -6.38 -12.21 -13.25
C ARG A 86 -6.73 -12.90 -14.56
N LYS A 87 -7.78 -13.75 -14.54
CA LYS A 87 -8.45 -14.15 -15.78
C LYS A 87 -8.78 -12.87 -16.56
N ALA A 88 -8.47 -12.89 -17.85
CA ALA A 88 -8.95 -11.93 -18.82
C ALA A 88 -10.48 -11.85 -18.78
#